data_AF-A0AB39QJ31-F1
#
_entry.id   AF-A0AB39QJ31-F1
#
_cell.length_a   1.000
_cell.length_b   1.000
_cell.length_c   1.000
_cell.angle_alpha   90.00
_cell.angle_beta   90.00
_cell.angle_gamma   90.00
#
_symmetry.space_group_name_H-M   'P 1'
#
loop_
_entity.id
_entity.type
_entity.pdbx_description
1 polymer ?
#
loop_
_entity_poly.entity_id
_entity_poly.type
_entity_poly.pdbx_seq_one_letter_code
_entity_poly.pdbx_strand_id
1 'polypeptide(L)' 'MDAAFESPFRAWVESRRGVVLRILLRARERGEIRPGVDLDLAVDQIFGVFWYRLLVGHLPLDPETAAGHMDQLLCGLTT' A
#
# COMPACT_ATOMS: atom_id res chain seq x y z
N MET A 1 13.68 16.94 -7.51
CA MET A 1 13.31 17.25 -6.12
C MET A 1 14.54 17.81 -5.43
N ASP A 2 14.41 18.70 -4.44
CA ASP A 2 15.58 19.13 -3.66
C ASP A 2 16.20 17.93 -2.94
N ALA A 3 17.52 17.76 -3.03
CA ALA A 3 18.26 16.65 -2.42
C ALA A 3 18.11 16.63 -0.90
N ALA A 4 17.97 17.81 -0.27
CA ALA A 4 17.73 17.92 1.16
C ALA A 4 16.36 17.35 1.57
N PHE A 5 15.37 17.33 0.67
CA PHE A 5 14.06 16.75 0.90
C PHE A 5 13.98 15.27 0.46
N GLU A 6 14.68 14.87 -0.61
CA GLU A 6 14.58 13.53 -1.19
C GLU A 6 14.96 12.41 -0.23
N SER A 7 16.13 12.48 0.39
CA SER A 7 16.60 11.40 1.26
C SER A 7 15.72 11.20 2.50
N PRO A 8 15.35 12.26 3.25
CA PRO A 8 14.40 12.12 4.36
C PRO A 8 13.03 11.62 3.92
N PHE A 9 12.53 12.11 2.77
CA PHE A 9 11.24 11.65 2.24
C PHE A 9 11.28 10.16 1.86
N ARG A 10 12.34 9.70 1.20
CA ARG A 10 12.52 8.27 0.87
C ARG A 10 12.57 7.41 2.13
N ALA A 11 13.37 7.80 3.13
CA ALA A 11 13.45 7.06 4.40
C ALA A 11 12.10 7.05 5.14
N TRP A 12 11.38 8.17 5.10
CA TRP A 12 10.02 8.29 5.63
C TRP A 12 9.08 7.33 4.91
N VAL A 13 9.07 7.28 3.58
CA VAL A 13 8.22 6.35 2.81
C VAL A 13 8.55 4.91 3.16
N GLU A 14 9.85 4.56 3.17
CA GLU A 14 10.32 3.20 3.41
C GLU A 14 9.92 2.68 4.80
N SER A 15 9.91 3.54 5.82
CA SER A 15 9.48 3.12 7.16
C SER A 15 8.01 2.70 7.21
N ARG A 16 7.12 3.34 6.42
CA ARG A 16 5.71 2.93 6.33
C ARG A 16 5.55 1.65 5.53
N ARG A 17 6.28 1.55 4.42
CA ARG A 17 6.30 0.33 3.59
C ARG A 17 6.70 -0.88 4.42
N GLY A 18 7.75 -0.76 5.22
CA GLY A 18 8.22 -1.83 6.11
C GLY A 18 7.18 -2.25 7.16
N VAL A 19 6.34 -1.34 7.65
CA VAL A 19 5.25 -1.70 8.57
C VAL A 19 4.22 -2.59 7.87
N VAL A 20 3.76 -2.19 6.70
CA VAL A 20 2.76 -2.94 5.92
C VAL A 20 3.31 -4.28 5.47
N LEU A 21 4.56 -4.31 4.97
CA LEU A 21 5.22 -5.53 4.54
C LEU A 21 5.29 -6.57 5.67
N ARG A 22 5.62 -6.15 6.91
CA ARG A 22 5.62 -7.06 8.07
C ARG A 22 4.24 -7.63 8.38
N ILE A 23 3.17 -6.88 8.17
CA ILE A 23 1.79 -7.36 8.36
C ILE A 23 1.48 -8.45 7.32
N LEU A 24 1.79 -8.19 6.05
CA LEU A 24 1.57 -9.13 4.96
C LEU A 24 2.42 -10.40 5.11
N LEU A 25 3.68 -10.27 5.55
CA LEU A 25 4.55 -11.41 5.82
C LEU A 25 3.94 -12.35 6.88
N ARG A 26 3.44 -11.79 7.98
CA ARG A 26 2.76 -12.58 9.02
C ARG A 26 1.47 -13.23 8.51
N ALA A 27 0.71 -12.55 7.64
CA ALA A 27 -0.50 -13.13 7.04
C ALA A 27 -0.14 -14.32 6.12
N ARG A 28 0.95 -14.21 5.35
CA ARG A 28 1.49 -15.31 4.55
C ARG A 28 1.94 -16.50 5.40
N GLU A 29 2.62 -16.23 6.53
CA GLU A 29 3.02 -17.29 7.49
C GLU A 29 1.81 -18.04 8.07
N ARG A 30 0.67 -17.36 8.23
CA ARG A 30 -0.61 -17.98 8.65
C ARG A 30 -1.38 -18.67 7.52
N GLY A 31 -0.90 -18.60 6.28
CA GLY A 31 -1.57 -19.16 5.11
C GLY A 31 -2.76 -18.33 4.59
N GLU A 32 -2.90 -17.08 5.02
CA GLU A 32 -3.98 -16.17 4.59
C GLU A 32 -3.72 -15.56 3.21
N ILE A 33 -2.46 -15.54 2.76
CA ILE A 33 -2.06 -15.03 1.45
C ILE A 33 -1.65 -16.21 0.57
N ARG A 34 -2.16 -16.24 -0.66
CA ARG A 34 -1.82 -17.26 -1.66
C ARG A 34 -0.31 -17.34 -1.89
N PRO A 35 0.28 -18.54 -2.03
CA PRO A 35 1.68 -18.70 -2.40
C PRO A 35 2.00 -17.96 -3.71
N GLY A 36 3.17 -17.36 -3.80
CA GLY A 36 3.64 -16.66 -5.01
C GLY A 36 3.13 -15.23 -5.19
N VAL A 37 2.30 -14.70 -4.27
CA VAL A 37 1.95 -13.27 -4.27
C VAL A 37 3.21 -12.43 -3.98
N ASP A 38 3.46 -11.45 -4.84
CA ASP A 38 4.47 -10.40 -4.64
C ASP A 38 3.98 -9.42 -3.57
N LEU A 39 4.60 -9.46 -2.39
CA LEU A 39 4.19 -8.63 -1.27
C LEU A 39 4.65 -7.17 -1.43
N ASP A 40 5.76 -6.91 -2.11
CA ASP A 40 6.22 -5.55 -2.35
C ASP A 40 5.28 -4.83 -3.31
N LEU A 41 4.82 -5.53 -4.35
CA LEU A 41 3.78 -5.02 -5.23
C LEU A 41 2.44 -4.81 -4.50
N ALA A 42 2.08 -5.70 -3.57
CA ALA A 42 0.90 -5.50 -2.74
C ALA A 42 1.04 -4.24 -1.86
N VAL A 43 2.23 -3.95 -1.31
CA VAL A 43 2.49 -2.69 -0.60
C VAL A 43 2.35 -1.49 -1.54
N ASP A 44 2.87 -1.57 -2.77
CA ASP A 44 2.70 -0.51 -3.77
C ASP A 44 1.22 -0.24 -4.07
N GLN A 45 0.40 -1.28 -4.19
CA GLN A 45 -1.04 -1.14 -4.44
C GLN A 45 -1.78 -0.51 -3.26
N ILE A 46 -1.41 -0.86 -2.02
CA ILE A 46 -1.99 -0.26 -0.80
C ILE A 46 -1.75 1.25 -0.78
N PHE A 47 -0.52 1.70 -1.04
CA PHE A 47 -0.18 3.12 -1.02
C PHE A 47 -0.51 3.86 -2.32
N GLY A 48 -0.62 3.15 -3.44
CA GLY A 48 -0.78 3.74 -4.78
C GLY A 48 -2.03 4.62 -4.90
N VAL A 49 -3.17 4.15 -4.39
CA VAL A 49 -4.41 4.94 -4.36
C VAL A 49 -4.27 6.20 -3.51
N PHE A 50 -3.62 6.06 -2.35
CA PHE A 50 -3.34 7.20 -1.46
C PHE A 50 -2.47 8.25 -2.16
N TRP A 51 -1.37 7.85 -2.79
CA TRP A 51 -0.48 8.77 -3.51
C TRP A 51 -1.14 9.38 -4.74
N TYR A 52 -1.89 8.60 -5.52
CA TYR A 52 -2.60 9.10 -6.69
C TYR A 52 -3.60 10.19 -6.29
N ARG A 53 -4.43 9.94 -5.26
CA ARG A 53 -5.40 10.93 -4.79
C ARG A 53 -4.74 12.14 -4.14
N LEU A 54 -3.68 11.95 -3.35
CA LEU A 54 -2.97 13.04 -2.69
C LEU A 54 -2.25 13.96 -3.68
N LEU A 55 -1.56 13.39 -4.67
CA LEU A 55 -0.71 14.15 -5.59
C LEU A 55 -1.50 14.73 -6.77
N VAL A 56 -2.45 13.98 -7.31
CA VAL A 56 -3.25 14.40 -8.48
C VAL A 56 -4.49 15.17 -8.05
N GLY A 57 -4.95 15.01 -6.81
CA GLY A 57 -6.18 15.63 -6.33
C GLY A 57 -7.44 15.06 -6.99
N HIS A 58 -7.39 13.83 -7.50
CA HIS A 58 -8.49 13.23 -8.26
C HIS A 58 -9.79 13.10 -7.45
N LEU A 59 -9.71 12.68 -6.19
CA LEU A 59 -10.85 12.48 -5.28
C LEU A 59 -10.40 12.64 -3.81
N PRO A 60 -11.34 12.87 -2.86
CA PRO A 60 -11.05 12.93 -1.43
C PRO A 60 -10.36 11.67 -0.90
N LEU A 61 -9.60 11.84 0.16
CA LEU A 61 -9.06 10.76 0.98
C LEU A 61 -9.91 10.63 2.25
N ASP A 62 -10.90 9.75 2.22
CA ASP A 62 -11.75 9.43 3.37
C ASP A 62 -11.42 8.04 3.94
N PRO A 63 -11.67 7.80 5.24
CA PRO A 63 -11.48 6.49 5.85
C PRO A 63 -12.35 5.40 5.23
N GLU A 64 -13.52 5.76 4.69
CA GLU A 64 -14.48 4.83 4.07
C GLU A 64 -13.92 4.20 2.78
N THR A 65 -13.21 4.99 1.96
CA THR A 65 -12.50 4.50 0.78
C THR A 65 -11.45 3.46 1.15
N ALA A 66 -10.77 3.61 2.29
CA ALA A 66 -9.69 2.71 2.66
C ALA A 66 -10.19 1.26 2.83
N ALA A 67 -11.35 1.07 3.43
CA ALA A 67 -11.95 -0.26 3.59
C ALA A 67 -12.28 -0.88 2.21
N GLY A 68 -13.00 -0.15 1.35
CA GLY A 68 -13.37 -0.65 0.02
C GLY A 68 -12.15 -0.93 -0.87
N HIS A 69 -11.11 -0.09 -0.81
CA HIS A 69 -9.85 -0.33 -1.51
C HIS A 69 -9.17 -1.62 -1.05
N MET A 70 -9.12 -1.85 0.26
CA MET A 70 -8.53 -3.08 0.81
C MET A 70 -9.34 -4.32 0.45
N ASP A 71 -10.67 -4.26 0.50
CA ASP A 71 -11.54 -5.35 0.09
C ASP A 71 -11.32 -5.72 -1.38
N GLN A 72 -11.27 -4.72 -2.27
CA GLN A 72 -10.99 -4.93 -3.69
C GLN A 72 -9.60 -5.51 -3.93
N LEU A 73 -8.58 -5.05 -3.18
CA LEU A 73 -7.22 -5.57 -3.30
C LEU A 73 -7.13 -7.03 -2.85
N LEU A 74 -7.79 -7.39 -1.75
CA LEU A 74 -7.74 -8.73 -1.16
C LEU A 74 -8.61 -9.73 -1.91
N CYS A 75 -9.79 -9.33 -2.38
CA CYS A 75 -10.72 -10.18 -3.11
C CYS A 75 -10.45 -10.22 -4.63
N GLY A 76 -9.73 -9.23 -5.17
CA GLY A 76 -9.59 -9.04 -6.61
C GLY A 76 -10.85 -8.44 -7.25
N LEU A 77 -10.76 -8.12 -8.55
CA LEU A 77 -11.83 -7.46 -9.31
C LEU A 77 -12.76 -8.42 -10.07
N THR A 78 -12.47 -9.72 -10.03
CA THR A 78 -13.20 -10.74 -10.79
C THR A 78 -14.17 -11.50 -9.89
N THR A 79 -15.32 -11.89 -10.44
CA THR A 79 -16.29 -12.83 -9.83
C THR A 79 -15.97 -14.28 -10.13
#